data_AF-A0A538PE24-F1
#
_entry.id   AF-A0A538PE24-F1
#
_cell.length_a   1.000
_cell.length_b   1.000
_cell.length_c   1.000
_cell.angle_alpha   90.00
_cell.angle_beta   90.00
_cell.angle_gamma   90.00
#
_symmetry.space_group_name_H-M   'P 1'
#
loop_
_entity.id
_entity.type
_entity.pdbx_description
1 polymer ?
#
loop_
_entity_poly.entity_id
_entity_poly.type
_entity_poly.pdbx_seq_one_letter_code
_entity_poly.pdbx_strand_id
1 'polypeptide(L)'
;MEKLLYFVLVAVSNQDGVSFYSDARLAELLDIRFPHELEAARNELVARDLTAYEDGIYQMLDLPASSPRKGRDSSPDRALRSSSSLPPVRRTVLREAASDLESVKKLLERWGWSRR
;
A
#
# COMPACT_ATOMS: atom_id res chain seq x y z
N MET A 1 -5.33 -12.30 3.06
CA MET A 1 -4.46 -11.84 1.97
C MET A 1 -4.34 -10.32 1.99
N GLU A 2 -5.45 -9.58 2.02
CA GLU A 2 -5.54 -8.12 2.15
C GLU A 2 -4.41 -7.44 2.96
N LYS A 3 -4.27 -7.79 4.24
CA LYS A 3 -3.28 -7.16 5.15
C LYS A 3 -1.83 -7.35 4.70
N LEU A 4 -1.53 -8.48 4.10
CA LEU A 4 -0.19 -8.78 3.59
C LEU A 4 0.08 -7.99 2.31
N LEU A 5 -0.91 -7.93 1.41
CA LEU A 5 -0.83 -7.11 0.21
C LEU A 5 -0.59 -5.65 0.59
N TYR A 6 -1.35 -5.12 1.56
CA TYR A 6 -1.14 -3.77 2.08
C TYR A 6 0.26 -3.57 2.65
N PHE A 7 0.74 -4.49 3.49
CA PHE A 7 2.09 -4.42 4.04
C PHE A 7 3.16 -4.35 2.95
N VAL A 8 3.08 -5.21 1.94
CA VAL A 8 3.99 -5.18 0.80
C VAL A 8 3.88 -3.86 0.05
N LEU A 9 2.67 -3.44 -0.30
CA LEU A 9 2.45 -2.20 -1.04
C LEU A 9 3.02 -0.99 -0.30
N VAL A 10 2.81 -0.88 1.01
CA VAL A 10 3.41 0.18 1.84
C VAL A 10 4.93 0.09 1.84
N ALA A 11 5.51 -1.11 1.96
CA ALA A 11 6.95 -1.29 2.01
C ALA A 11 7.66 -0.98 0.68
N VAL A 12 6.97 -1.15 -0.45
CA VAL A 12 7.51 -0.89 -1.80
C VAL A 12 7.00 0.41 -2.42
N SER A 13 6.22 1.19 -1.68
CA SER A 13 5.76 2.51 -2.11
C SER A 13 6.88 3.52 -2.02
N ASN A 14 6.87 4.49 -2.93
CA ASN A 14 7.78 5.63 -2.85
C ASN A 14 7.36 6.60 -1.71
N GLN A 15 8.11 7.70 -1.57
CA GLN A 15 7.83 8.77 -0.60
C GLN A 15 6.43 9.40 -0.72
N ASP A 16 5.77 9.26 -1.87
CA ASP A 16 4.43 9.81 -2.14
C ASP A 16 3.34 8.73 -1.90
N GLY A 17 3.70 7.56 -1.40
CA GLY A 17 2.78 6.45 -1.17
C GLY A 17 2.34 5.72 -2.43
N VAL A 18 3.06 5.88 -3.55
CA VAL A 18 2.74 5.24 -4.84
C VAL A 18 3.60 4.02 -5.07
N SER A 19 2.95 2.92 -5.46
CA SER A 19 3.56 1.66 -5.86
C SER A 19 3.21 1.34 -7.32
N PHE A 20 4.23 0.98 -8.12
CA PHE A 20 4.13 0.76 -9.58
C PHE A 20 4.30 -0.73 -9.96
N TYR A 21 4.11 -1.65 -9.02
CA TYR A 21 4.36 -3.06 -9.25
C TYR A 21 3.16 -3.74 -9.90
N SER A 22 3.43 -4.47 -10.98
CA SER A 22 2.42 -5.26 -11.69
C SER A 22 1.84 -6.37 -10.82
N ASP A 23 0.58 -6.73 -11.06
CA ASP A 23 -0.10 -7.87 -10.46
C ASP A 23 0.73 -9.17 -10.53
N ALA A 24 1.42 -9.43 -11.65
CA ALA A 24 2.26 -10.61 -11.82
C ALA A 24 3.43 -10.66 -10.81
N ARG A 25 4.10 -9.53 -10.57
CA ARG A 25 5.20 -9.42 -9.60
C ARG A 25 4.71 -9.51 -8.17
N LEU A 26 3.56 -8.91 -7.87
CA LEU A 26 2.94 -9.02 -6.55
C LEU A 26 2.48 -10.47 -6.29
N ALA A 27 1.92 -11.14 -7.28
CA ALA A 27 1.53 -12.55 -7.18
C ALA A 27 2.73 -13.47 -6.98
N GLU A 28 3.84 -13.23 -7.70
CA GLU A 28 5.11 -13.95 -7.51
C GLU A 28 5.66 -13.76 -6.09
N LEU A 29 5.72 -12.50 -5.61
CA LEU A 29 6.25 -12.19 -4.28
C LEU A 29 5.40 -12.82 -3.16
N LEU A 30 4.08 -12.77 -3.30
CA LEU A 30 3.14 -13.20 -2.29
C LEU A 30 2.76 -14.69 -2.39
N ASP A 31 3.35 -15.42 -3.34
CA ASP A 31 3.03 -16.82 -3.65
C ASP A 31 1.51 -17.02 -3.84
N ILE A 32 0.94 -16.18 -4.72
CA ILE A 32 -0.47 -16.23 -5.11
C ILE A 32 -0.61 -17.12 -6.32
N ARG A 33 -1.33 -18.23 -6.16
CA ARG A 33 -1.53 -19.20 -7.25
C ARG A 33 -2.66 -18.83 -8.18
N PHE A 34 -3.64 -18.06 -7.70
CA PHE A 34 -4.81 -17.70 -8.48
C PHE A 34 -4.96 -16.17 -8.58
N PRO A 35 -5.02 -15.59 -9.79
CA PRO A 35 -5.11 -14.14 -9.97
C PRO A 35 -6.29 -13.48 -9.23
N HIS A 36 -7.42 -14.19 -9.10
CA HIS A 36 -8.60 -13.67 -8.42
C HIS A 36 -8.37 -13.43 -6.91
N GLU A 37 -7.41 -14.11 -6.27
CA GLU A 37 -7.09 -13.87 -4.85
C GLU A 37 -6.43 -12.49 -4.66
N LEU A 38 -5.57 -12.08 -5.60
CA LEU A 38 -4.96 -10.76 -5.59
C LEU A 38 -6.00 -9.68 -5.86
N GLU A 39 -6.88 -9.91 -6.84
CA GLU A 39 -7.97 -9.00 -7.17
C GLU A 39 -8.94 -8.82 -6.00
N ALA A 40 -9.36 -9.92 -5.36
CA ALA A 40 -10.23 -9.86 -4.19
C ALA A 40 -9.57 -9.09 -3.04
N ALA A 41 -8.30 -9.36 -2.74
CA ALA A 41 -7.55 -8.66 -1.70
C ALA A 41 -7.40 -7.16 -2.00
N ARG A 42 -7.17 -6.81 -3.27
CA ARG A 42 -7.13 -5.41 -3.71
C ARG A 42 -8.49 -4.74 -3.54
N ASN A 43 -9.57 -5.39 -3.95
CA ASN A 43 -10.92 -4.85 -3.82
C ASN A 43 -11.30 -4.63 -2.35
N GLU A 44 -10.88 -5.52 -1.45
CA GLU A 44 -11.02 -5.35 0.00
C GLU A 44 -10.26 -4.10 0.52
N LEU A 45 -9.04 -3.84 0.03
CA LEU A 45 -8.27 -2.64 0.40
C LEU A 45 -8.90 -1.35 -0.11
N VAL A 46 -9.40 -1.36 -1.34
CA VAL A 46 -10.12 -0.22 -1.94
C VAL A 46 -11.40 0.06 -1.17
N ALA A 47 -12.18 -0.97 -0.83
CA ALA A 47 -13.42 -0.82 -0.07
C ALA A 47 -13.22 -0.27 1.35
N ARG A 48 -12.00 -0.35 1.88
CA ARG A 48 -11.64 0.18 3.21
C ARG A 48 -10.95 1.55 3.16
N ASP A 49 -10.86 2.17 1.98
CA ASP A 49 -10.12 3.40 1.75
C ASP A 49 -8.65 3.32 2.21
N LEU A 50 -8.03 2.14 2.10
CA LEU A 50 -6.60 1.95 2.42
C LEU A 50 -5.72 2.10 1.18
N THR A 51 -6.31 1.93 0.00
CA THR A 51 -5.60 1.96 -1.28
C THR A 51 -6.52 2.40 -2.40
N ALA A 52 -6.04 3.23 -3.32
CA ALA A 52 -6.66 3.41 -4.63
C ALA A 52 -5.85 2.64 -5.68
N TYR A 53 -6.52 2.08 -6.68
CA TYR A 53 -5.89 1.33 -7.75
C TYR A 53 -6.44 1.75 -9.12
N GLU A 54 -5.53 2.09 -10.03
CA GLU A 54 -5.84 2.42 -11.42
C GLU A 54 -4.69 1.97 -12.32
N ASP A 55 -5.00 1.17 -13.35
CA ASP A 55 -4.05 0.73 -14.39
C ASP A 55 -2.68 0.22 -13.88
N GLY A 56 -2.68 -0.58 -12.81
CA GLY A 56 -1.44 -1.14 -12.24
C GLY A 56 -0.67 -0.20 -11.32
N ILE A 57 -1.23 0.97 -11.00
CA ILE A 57 -0.70 1.92 -10.03
C ILE A 57 -1.52 1.79 -8.74
N TYR A 58 -0.82 1.58 -7.63
CA TYR A 58 -1.40 1.55 -6.29
C TYR A 58 -1.03 2.84 -5.56
N GLN A 59 -2.02 3.59 -5.10
CA GLN A 59 -1.83 4.75 -4.21
C GLN A 59 -2.25 4.34 -2.80
N MET A 60 -1.32 4.33 -1.85
CA MET A 60 -1.65 4.21 -0.43
C MET A 60 -2.36 5.48 0.02
N LEU A 61 -3.48 5.30 0.70
CA LEU A 61 -4.25 6.40 1.26
C LEU A 61 -3.87 6.60 2.72
N ASP A 62 -4.02 7.85 3.19
CA ASP A 62 -3.85 8.14 4.60
C ASP A 62 -4.81 7.29 5.43
N LEU A 63 -4.28 6.68 6.50
CA LEU A 63 -5.10 5.94 7.43
C LEU A 63 -6.18 6.88 7.98
N PRO A 64 -7.47 6.49 7.94
CA PRO A 64 -8.54 7.34 8.44
C PRO A 64 -8.22 7.73 9.88
N ALA A 65 -8.11 9.04 10.11
CA ALA A 65 -7.86 9.59 11.42
C ALA A 65 -9.03 9.16 12.31
N SER A 66 -8.75 8.20 13.20
CA SER A 66 -9.65 7.60 14.19
C SER A 66 -10.58 6.46 13.74
N SER A 67 -10.33 5.27 14.30
CA SER A 67 -11.41 4.38 14.75
C SER A 67 -12.38 5.23 15.58
N PRO A 68 -13.71 5.13 15.39
CA PRO A 68 -14.65 5.84 16.23
C PRO A 68 -14.45 5.36 17.66
N ARG A 69 -13.67 6.11 18.42
CA ARG A 69 -13.65 6.02 19.87
C ARG A 69 -15.10 6.25 20.26
N LYS A 70 -15.77 5.18 20.69
CA LYS A 70 -17.10 5.22 21.30
C LYS A 70 -17.12 6.43 22.24
N GLY A 71 -17.99 7.37 21.92
CA GLY A 71 -17.95 8.75 22.39
C GLY A 71 -17.61 8.89 23.87
N ARG A 72 -16.59 9.70 24.15
CA ARG A 72 -16.71 10.65 25.24
C ARG A 72 -16.53 12.02 24.63
N ASP A 73 -17.65 12.72 24.63
CA ASP A 73 -17.85 14.08 24.18
C ASP A 73 -16.76 15.00 24.76
N SER A 74 -16.13 15.82 23.91
CA SER A 74 -16.32 17.27 23.98
C SER A 74 -15.34 18.02 23.07
N SER A 75 -15.94 18.93 22.30
CA SER A 75 -15.43 20.20 21.77
C SER A 75 -14.85 20.22 20.34
N PRO A 76 -15.52 20.94 19.40
CA PRO A 76 -15.01 21.24 18.09
C PRO A 76 -14.29 22.59 18.12
N ASP A 77 -12.99 22.60 17.87
CA ASP A 77 -12.33 23.78 17.33
C ASP A 77 -10.94 23.37 16.85
N ARG A 78 -10.71 23.52 15.53
CA ARG A 78 -9.64 24.35 15.00
C ARG A 78 -9.21 23.90 13.59
N ALA A 79 -9.61 24.76 12.66
CA ALA A 79 -8.84 25.20 11.51
C ALA A 79 -8.65 24.22 10.34
N LEU A 80 -9.56 24.37 9.38
CA LEU A 80 -9.24 24.74 8.01
C LEU A 80 -7.81 25.29 7.83
N ARG A 81 -6.99 24.61 7.04
CA ARG A 81 -5.97 25.26 6.22
C ARG A 81 -5.68 24.44 4.95
N SER A 82 -6.22 24.94 3.83
CA SER A 82 -5.74 24.63 2.48
C SER A 82 -4.29 25.08 2.30
N SER A 83 -3.50 24.32 1.55
CA SER A 83 -3.03 24.70 0.21
C SER A 83 -1.80 23.90 -0.24
N SER A 84 -1.98 23.20 -1.37
CA SER A 84 -1.07 23.05 -2.51
C SER A 84 0.44 23.30 -2.31
N SER A 85 1.25 22.26 -2.55
CA SER A 85 2.33 22.31 -3.54
C SER A 85 2.77 20.88 -3.89
N LEU A 86 2.62 20.48 -5.16
CA LEU A 86 3.18 19.23 -5.67
C LEU A 86 4.64 19.48 -6.11
N PRO A 87 5.61 18.68 -5.67
CA PRO A 87 6.98 18.78 -6.16
C PRO A 87 7.15 18.11 -7.53
N PRO A 88 8.14 18.52 -8.34
CA PRO A 88 8.38 17.96 -9.66
C PRO A 88 8.92 16.52 -9.56
N VAL A 89 8.17 15.58 -10.14
CA VAL A 89 8.51 14.15 -10.24
C VAL A 89 9.83 13.97 -11.00
N ARG A 90 10.91 13.65 -10.26
CA ARG A 90 12.19 13.23 -10.84
C ARG A 90 12.10 11.77 -11.27
N ARG A 91 12.14 11.54 -12.59
CA ARG A 91 12.11 10.24 -13.25
C ARG A 91 13.43 9.46 -13.07
N THR A 92 13.74 8.98 -11.86
CA THR A 92 14.99 8.21 -11.63
C THR A 92 14.78 6.86 -10.93
N VAL A 93 13.57 6.34 -10.83
CA VAL A 93 13.25 5.28 -9.83
C VAL A 93 13.28 3.83 -10.36
N LEU A 94 13.66 3.59 -11.62
CA LEU A 94 13.51 2.22 -12.16
C LEU A 94 14.58 1.22 -11.69
N ARG A 95 15.74 1.71 -11.19
CA ARG A 95 16.86 0.84 -10.78
C ARG A 95 16.87 0.51 -9.27
N GLU A 96 16.11 1.26 -8.48
CA GLU A 96 16.02 1.10 -7.02
C GLU A 96 14.89 0.11 -6.63
N ALA A 97 13.81 0.07 -7.42
CA ALA A 97 12.64 -0.79 -7.18
C ALA A 97 12.97 -2.29 -7.04
N ALA A 98 13.92 -2.83 -7.81
CA ALA A 98 14.28 -4.25 -7.69
C ALA A 98 14.92 -4.58 -6.32
N SER A 99 15.64 -3.63 -5.72
CA SER A 99 16.27 -3.79 -4.40
C SER A 99 15.23 -3.82 -3.28
N ASP A 100 14.17 -3.01 -3.41
CA ASP A 100 13.08 -2.95 -2.44
C ASP A 100 12.32 -4.26 -2.39
N LEU A 101 12.02 -4.84 -3.56
CA LEU A 101 11.28 -6.10 -3.65
C LEU A 101 12.07 -7.27 -3.05
N GLU A 102 13.38 -7.37 -3.33
CA GLU A 102 14.23 -8.42 -2.74
C GLU A 102 14.41 -8.24 -1.23
N SER A 103 14.43 -6.99 -0.74
CA SER A 103 14.47 -6.70 0.70
C SER A 103 13.18 -7.12 1.39
N VAL A 104 12.03 -6.83 0.78
CA VAL A 104 10.71 -7.29 1.26
C VAL A 104 10.62 -8.81 1.23
N LYS A 105 11.09 -9.45 0.14
CA LYS A 105 11.14 -10.91 0.03
C LYS A 105 11.95 -11.55 1.15
N LYS A 106 13.17 -11.04 1.41
CA LYS A 106 14.00 -11.50 2.54
C LYS A 106 13.34 -11.29 3.89
N LEU A 107 12.60 -10.19 4.06
CA LEU A 107 11.88 -9.90 5.29
C LEU A 107 10.70 -10.88 5.49
N LEU A 108 9.97 -11.20 4.42
CA LEU A 108 8.92 -12.21 4.40
C LEU A 108 9.49 -13.60 4.71
N GLU A 109 10.61 -14.00 4.09
CA GLU A 109 11.32 -15.25 4.39
C GLU A 109 11.74 -15.32 5.86
N ARG A 110 12.28 -14.22 6.41
CA ARG A 110 12.65 -14.12 7.83
C ARG A 110 11.46 -14.27 8.77
N TRP A 111 10.27 -13.86 8.35
CA TRP A 111 9.02 -14.04 9.10
C TRP A 111 8.37 -15.41 8.89
N GLY A 112 9.04 -16.34 8.20
CA GLY A 112 8.52 -17.66 7.91
C GLY A 112 7.41 -17.66 6.85
N TRP A 113 7.27 -16.55 6.11
CA TRP A 113 6.38 -16.44 4.96
C TRP A 113 7.03 -17.09 3.73
N SER A 114 7.24 -18.40 3.83
CA SER A 114 7.60 -19.26 2.71
C SER A 114 6.64 -20.44 2.80
N ARG A 115 5.68 -20.52 1.87
CA ARG A 115 4.81 -21.70 1.82
C ARG A 115 5.69 -22.91 1.49
N ARG A 116 5.73 -23.85 2.43
CA ARG A 116 6.16 -25.22 2.18
C ARG A 116 5.22 -25.91 1.22
#